data_AF-A0A933ARG8-F1
#
_entry.id   AF-A0A933ARG8-F1
#
_cell.length_a   1.000
_cell.length_b   1.000
_cell.length_c   1.000
_cell.angle_alpha   90.00
_cell.angle_beta   90.00
_cell.angle_gamma   90.00
#
_symmetry.space_group_name_H-M   'P 1'
#
loop_
_entity.id
_entity.type
_entity.pdbx_description
1 polymer ?
#
loop_
_entity_poly.entity_id
_entity_poly.type
_entity_poly.pdbx_seq_one_letter_code
_entity_poly.pdbx_strand_id
1 'polypeptide(L)'
;MRFSTTLATFICAKVEPGREPVPPMEGDEVEDKYRLVRFVEKTEGKRILAKSLPASFKGRSTAPRFLTRHQSSAIMRSLGKRLQEVFNQGGKNMAERILFTVIATVAILVGACAPAAAPAPSAPKAAEPQKAAEAKPAQTKPTGPPVTLHYGRAFPTAETLPAYAAIAKGFFKEENIDLDIVYISTGDKMISALVGGSLDIANYTPDWMIRAVEKGEKLAIVLGGWNVPIYSLVTPKAVRTYSDLKGKRFAVSALKSSDAYFARKMLAANGLKESTDYDLIQVGGTPERVAALKSGSVGAALLLPPQDQQAVDEGYNRLDTTTQVVKSYAWAAHAAKKEWAEKNEQTIIGLARAWIKGTRWVYDPKNKNEAVAILQQHVKLEDKYAISVYETYVNAASWDKDGAISVPGLQAVIDAMGEMGDMTPPLPKVEKFIDTSYWQKAIKTLQ
;
A
#
# COMPACT_ATOMS: atom_id res chain seq x y z
N MET A 1 -8.38 -7.09 -34.80
CA MET A 1 -7.31 -8.10 -34.87
C MET A 1 -6.08 -7.51 -34.18
N ARG A 2 -5.69 -8.09 -33.03
CA ARG A 2 -4.42 -8.01 -32.28
C ARG A 2 -3.71 -6.65 -32.09
N PHE A 3 -3.80 -6.14 -30.85
CA PHE A 3 -2.75 -5.32 -30.25
C PHE A 3 -1.51 -6.20 -29.99
N SER A 4 -0.32 -5.72 -30.37
CA SER A 4 0.97 -6.31 -30.06
C SER A 4 1.63 -5.49 -28.94
N THR A 5 1.92 -6.16 -27.83
CA THR A 5 2.59 -5.64 -26.66
C THR A 5 4.11 -5.69 -26.89
N THR A 6 4.81 -4.57 -26.86
CA THR A 6 6.29 -4.54 -26.87
C THR A 6 6.80 -4.55 -25.42
N LEU A 7 7.53 -5.60 -25.05
CA LEU A 7 8.22 -5.74 -23.78
C LEU A 7 9.61 -5.07 -23.90
N ALA A 8 9.92 -4.09 -23.05
CA ALA A 8 11.28 -3.54 -22.94
C ALA A 8 12.01 -4.21 -21.76
N THR A 9 13.20 -4.75 -22.00
CA THR A 9 14.07 -5.33 -20.96
C THR A 9 15.24 -4.38 -20.71
N PHE A 10 15.36 -3.87 -19.48
CA PHE A 10 16.51 -3.07 -19.04
C PHE A 10 17.57 -3.99 -18.43
N ILE A 11 18.85 -3.77 -18.76
CA ILE A 11 19.98 -4.44 -18.11
C ILE A 11 20.76 -3.37 -17.35
N CYS A 12 20.73 -3.42 -16.01
CA CYS A 12 21.59 -2.58 -15.16
C CYS A 12 22.95 -3.24 -14.98
N ALA A 13 24.04 -2.49 -15.20
CA ALA A 13 25.40 -2.92 -14.88
C ALA A 13 25.94 -2.12 -13.67
N LYS A 14 26.66 -2.80 -12.76
CA LYS A 14 27.29 -2.22 -11.58
C LYS A 14 28.63 -1.58 -11.96
N VAL A 15 28.89 -0.36 -11.50
CA VAL A 15 30.17 0.34 -11.72
C VAL A 15 31.18 -0.11 -10.66
N GLU A 16 32.34 -0.63 -11.08
CA GLU A 16 33.45 -0.96 -10.19
C GLU A 16 34.38 0.26 -9.98
N PRO A 17 34.90 0.50 -8.76
CA PRO A 17 35.73 1.66 -8.47
C PRO A 17 37.16 1.49 -9.03
N GLY A 18 37.63 2.43 -9.85
CA GLY A 18 39.03 2.51 -10.31
C GLY A 18 39.26 2.74 -11.81
N ARG A 19 38.22 2.97 -12.63
CA ARG A 19 38.39 3.41 -14.04
C ARG A 19 37.79 4.79 -14.25
N GLU A 20 38.49 5.62 -15.02
CA GLU A 20 38.04 6.97 -15.36
C GLU A 20 36.69 6.95 -16.10
N PRO A 21 35.76 7.87 -15.78
CA PRO A 21 34.44 7.90 -16.39
C PRO A 21 34.52 8.37 -17.84
N VAL A 22 33.86 7.63 -18.75
CA VAL A 22 33.65 8.07 -20.13
C VAL A 22 32.78 9.34 -20.12
N PRO A 23 33.14 10.41 -20.85
CA PRO A 23 32.38 11.66 -20.88
C PRO A 23 30.94 11.45 -21.39
N PRO A 24 29.96 12.20 -20.86
CA PRO A 24 28.54 12.03 -21.20
C PRO A 24 28.25 12.51 -22.63
N MET A 25 27.35 11.81 -23.32
CA MET A 25 26.76 12.29 -24.56
C MET A 25 25.41 12.96 -24.28
N GLU A 26 24.98 13.82 -25.20
CA GLU A 26 23.74 14.59 -25.08
C GLU A 26 22.52 13.64 -25.00
N GLY A 27 21.85 13.60 -23.84
CA GLY A 27 20.68 12.76 -23.56
C GLY A 27 20.86 11.66 -22.51
N ASP A 28 22.05 11.53 -21.90
CA ASP A 28 22.25 10.64 -20.74
C ASP A 28 21.78 11.31 -19.44
N GLU A 29 20.77 10.74 -18.77
CA GLU A 29 20.43 11.09 -17.37
C GLU A 29 21.32 10.28 -16.41
N VAL A 30 22.09 10.97 -15.58
CA VAL A 30 22.99 10.37 -14.59
C VAL A 30 22.34 10.46 -13.21
N GLU A 31 21.94 9.32 -12.64
CA GLU A 31 21.51 9.19 -11.25
C GLU A 31 22.50 8.28 -10.50
N ASP A 32 22.91 8.68 -9.29
CA ASP A 32 24.07 8.12 -8.59
C ASP A 32 24.01 6.59 -8.43
N LYS A 33 24.98 5.93 -9.10
CA LYS A 33 25.41 4.51 -9.04
C LYS A 33 24.92 3.53 -10.12
N TYR A 34 24.11 3.92 -11.10
CA TYR A 34 23.81 3.05 -12.27
C TYR A 34 23.72 3.84 -13.58
N ARG A 35 24.30 3.30 -14.67
CA ARG A 35 24.16 3.86 -16.03
C ARG A 35 23.08 3.10 -16.82
N LEU A 36 22.08 3.80 -17.33
CA LEU A 36 21.09 3.29 -18.27
C LEU A 36 21.52 3.62 -19.70
N VAL A 37 22.02 2.63 -20.45
CA VAL A 37 22.37 2.84 -21.87
C VAL A 37 21.15 2.52 -22.72
N ARG A 38 20.58 3.52 -23.41
CA ARG A 38 19.59 3.30 -24.47
C ARG A 38 20.30 2.85 -25.75
N PHE A 39 19.90 1.72 -26.31
CA PHE A 39 20.09 1.47 -27.74
C PHE A 39 18.87 2.01 -28.48
N VAL A 40 19.06 3.02 -29.33
CA VAL A 40 18.08 3.42 -30.33
C VAL A 40 18.63 2.97 -31.68
N GLU A 41 18.05 1.93 -32.26
CA GLU A 41 18.24 1.62 -33.68
C GLU A 41 16.95 1.99 -34.41
N LYS A 42 16.97 3.12 -35.12
CA LYS A 42 15.98 3.44 -36.14
C LYS A 42 16.69 3.30 -37.49
N THR A 43 16.64 2.11 -38.07
CA THR A 43 17.15 1.83 -39.41
C THR A 43 16.10 2.21 -40.45
N GLU A 44 16.29 3.35 -41.11
CA GLU A 44 15.74 3.57 -42.46
C GLU A 44 16.91 3.83 -43.42
N GLY A 45 17.07 2.91 -44.38
CA GLY A 45 17.80 3.14 -45.62
C GLY A 45 19.31 3.36 -45.52
N LYS A 46 20.11 2.29 -45.36
CA LYS A 46 21.39 2.06 -46.08
C LYS A 46 22.00 0.69 -45.70
N ARG A 47 22.33 -0.09 -46.73
CA ARG A 47 23.01 -1.39 -46.66
C ARG A 47 24.53 -1.11 -46.57
N ILE A 48 25.23 -1.60 -45.55
CA ILE A 48 26.71 -1.56 -45.53
C ILE A 48 27.28 -2.96 -45.31
N LEU A 49 28.14 -3.31 -46.28
CA LEU A 49 28.86 -4.56 -46.47
C LEU A 49 30.00 -4.71 -45.43
N ALA A 50 30.27 -5.95 -45.06
CA ALA A 50 31.32 -6.32 -44.12
C ALA A 50 32.70 -5.72 -44.46
N LYS A 51 33.42 -5.21 -43.45
CA LYS A 51 34.89 -5.14 -43.43
C LYS A 51 35.45 -5.10 -42.01
N SER A 52 36.57 -5.80 -41.86
CA SER A 52 37.36 -6.23 -40.71
C SER A 52 37.63 -5.25 -39.56
N LEU A 53 37.68 -5.80 -38.34
CA LEU A 53 38.17 -5.17 -37.10
C LEU A 53 39.68 -4.76 -37.19
N PRO A 54 40.09 -3.63 -36.58
CA PRO A 54 41.48 -3.18 -36.53
C PRO A 54 42.40 -4.03 -35.64
N ALA A 55 43.69 -4.06 -36.00
CA ALA A 55 44.75 -4.92 -35.48
C ALA A 55 45.25 -4.63 -34.04
N SER A 56 44.52 -3.88 -33.22
CA SER A 56 44.91 -3.55 -31.83
C SER A 56 44.49 -4.61 -30.79
N PHE A 57 43.86 -5.71 -31.20
CA PHE A 57 43.49 -6.84 -30.35
C PHE A 57 44.34 -8.09 -30.64
N LYS A 58 45.66 -8.03 -30.41
CA LYS A 58 46.52 -9.22 -30.32
C LYS A 58 47.63 -9.04 -29.28
N GLY A 59 47.57 -9.84 -28.20
CA GLY A 59 48.77 -10.39 -27.55
C GLY A 59 49.05 -10.02 -26.09
N ARG A 60 48.57 -10.88 -25.16
CA ARG A 60 49.22 -11.44 -23.94
C ARG A 60 48.09 -12.05 -23.08
N SER A 61 47.76 -13.35 -23.19
CA SER A 61 48.38 -14.47 -22.44
C SER A 61 48.60 -14.08 -20.98
N THR A 62 47.74 -14.48 -20.04
CA THR A 62 47.80 -15.79 -19.37
C THR A 62 46.43 -16.36 -18.99
N ALA A 63 46.19 -17.63 -19.29
CA ALA A 63 45.11 -18.45 -18.72
C ALA A 63 45.72 -19.66 -17.99
N PRO A 64 45.13 -20.16 -16.89
CA PRO A 64 45.30 -21.54 -16.48
C PRO A 64 44.31 -22.43 -17.26
N ARG A 65 44.86 -23.46 -17.92
CA ARG A 65 44.20 -24.67 -18.43
C ARG A 65 43.52 -25.41 -17.26
N PHE A 66 42.41 -26.12 -17.42
CA PHE A 66 42.31 -27.39 -18.12
C PHE A 66 40.86 -27.69 -18.55
N LEU A 67 40.70 -28.10 -19.81
CA LEU A 67 39.64 -28.98 -20.25
C LEU A 67 40.24 -30.39 -20.35
N THR A 68 39.55 -31.40 -19.82
CA THR A 68 39.65 -32.75 -20.38
C THR A 68 38.29 -33.26 -20.77
N ARG A 69 38.30 -33.83 -21.98
CA ARG A 69 37.22 -34.30 -22.81
C ARG A 69 36.98 -35.77 -22.51
N HIS A 70 35.89 -36.12 -21.82
CA HIS A 70 35.13 -37.35 -22.02
C HIS A 70 33.90 -37.35 -21.08
N GLN A 71 32.80 -37.94 -21.56
CA GLN A 71 31.47 -38.02 -20.91
C GLN A 71 30.54 -36.81 -21.08
N SER A 72 30.14 -36.51 -22.32
CA SER A 72 28.92 -35.70 -22.54
C SER A 72 28.16 -36.07 -23.81
N SER A 73 28.38 -37.27 -24.35
CA SER A 73 27.83 -37.68 -25.65
C SER A 73 26.76 -38.78 -25.60
N ALA A 74 26.34 -39.21 -24.41
CA ALA A 74 25.25 -40.18 -24.22
C ALA A 74 23.98 -39.55 -23.61
N ILE A 75 24.13 -38.56 -22.72
CA ILE A 75 23.01 -37.91 -22.01
C ILE A 75 22.27 -36.90 -22.90
N MET A 76 22.99 -36.13 -23.73
CA MET A 76 22.37 -35.21 -24.69
C MET A 76 21.71 -35.92 -25.88
N ARG A 77 22.10 -37.18 -26.16
CA ARG A 77 21.46 -38.01 -27.20
C ARG A 77 20.26 -38.81 -26.69
N SER A 78 20.18 -39.13 -25.40
CA SER A 78 19.00 -39.79 -24.80
C SER A 78 17.87 -38.80 -24.51
N LEU A 79 18.19 -37.55 -24.13
CA LEU A 79 17.19 -36.49 -23.96
C LEU A 79 16.51 -36.09 -25.27
N GLY A 80 17.29 -35.95 -26.36
CA GLY A 80 16.76 -35.59 -27.68
C GLY A 80 15.85 -36.66 -28.29
N LYS A 81 16.13 -37.95 -28.08
CA LYS A 81 15.27 -39.04 -28.56
C LYS A 81 13.98 -39.20 -27.74
N ARG A 82 14.04 -39.04 -26.42
CA ARG A 82 12.86 -39.15 -25.54
C ARG A 82 11.87 -37.98 -25.71
N LEU A 83 12.34 -36.78 -26.01
CA LEU A 83 11.47 -35.64 -26.31
C LEU A 83 10.73 -35.79 -27.64
N GLN A 84 11.34 -36.45 -28.63
CA GLN A 84 10.73 -36.72 -29.93
C GLN A 84 9.68 -37.85 -29.86
N GLU A 85 9.89 -38.86 -29.01
CA GLU A 85 8.92 -39.96 -28.77
C GLU A 85 7.68 -39.50 -27.98
N VAL A 86 7.86 -38.58 -27.03
CA VAL A 86 6.76 -37.99 -26.23
C VAL A 86 5.87 -37.06 -27.07
N PHE A 87 6.40 -36.45 -28.13
CA PHE A 87 5.63 -35.60 -29.04
C PHE A 87 4.74 -36.38 -30.02
N ASN A 88 5.04 -37.65 -30.29
CA ASN A 88 4.34 -38.46 -31.30
C ASN A 88 3.21 -39.35 -30.74
N GLN A 89 3.01 -39.42 -29.42
CA GLN A 89 1.92 -40.20 -28.81
C GLN A 89 0.85 -39.28 -28.25
N GLY A 90 -0.15 -38.96 -29.08
CA GLY A 90 -1.35 -38.25 -28.65
C GLY A 90 -2.26 -39.11 -27.77
N GLY A 91 -2.75 -38.55 -26.66
CA GLY A 91 -3.76 -39.20 -25.84
C GLY A 91 -3.86 -38.60 -24.44
N LYS A 92 -5.09 -38.34 -24.00
CA LYS A 92 -5.48 -37.60 -22.79
C LYS A 92 -4.91 -38.18 -21.48
N ASN A 93 -4.74 -37.28 -20.50
CA ASN A 93 -4.37 -37.46 -19.08
C ASN A 93 -2.89 -37.28 -18.76
N MET A 94 -2.47 -36.00 -18.78
CA MET A 94 -1.09 -35.54 -18.60
C MET A 94 -0.73 -35.16 -17.14
N ALA A 95 -1.70 -35.01 -16.23
CA ALA A 95 -1.44 -34.51 -14.87
C ALA A 95 -1.03 -35.58 -13.85
N GLU A 96 -1.51 -36.83 -13.98
CA GLU A 96 -1.23 -37.89 -12.97
C GLU A 96 0.12 -38.59 -13.16
N ARG A 97 0.71 -38.54 -14.37
CA ARG A 97 1.97 -39.24 -14.68
C ARG A 97 3.23 -38.42 -14.42
N ILE A 98 3.10 -37.10 -14.28
CA ILE A 98 4.21 -36.20 -13.95
C ILE A 98 4.53 -36.27 -12.44
N LEU A 99 3.57 -36.64 -11.60
CA LEU A 99 3.75 -36.70 -10.14
C LEU A 99 4.48 -37.97 -9.65
N PHE A 100 4.40 -39.09 -10.38
CA PHE A 100 5.00 -40.37 -9.94
C PHE A 100 6.46 -40.59 -10.36
N THR A 101 6.97 -39.86 -11.35
CA THR A 101 8.33 -40.11 -11.88
C THR A 101 9.40 -39.25 -11.19
N VAL A 102 9.00 -38.13 -10.56
CA VAL A 102 9.93 -37.24 -9.84
C VAL A 102 10.18 -37.72 -8.39
N ILE A 103 9.23 -38.45 -7.79
CA ILE A 103 9.33 -38.96 -6.40
C ILE A 103 10.24 -40.20 -6.29
N ALA A 104 10.48 -40.93 -7.38
CA ALA A 104 11.28 -42.17 -7.35
C ALA A 104 12.80 -42.00 -7.57
N THR A 105 13.31 -40.77 -7.70
CA THR A 105 14.75 -40.54 -8.01
C THR A 105 15.52 -39.71 -6.97
N VAL A 106 14.91 -39.37 -5.82
CA VAL A 106 15.59 -38.64 -4.72
C VAL A 106 15.73 -39.52 -3.45
N ALA A 107 15.32 -40.79 -3.49
CA ALA A 107 15.36 -41.70 -2.34
C ALA A 107 16.54 -42.70 -2.32
N ILE A 108 17.67 -42.39 -2.94
CA ILE A 108 18.90 -43.18 -2.81
C ILE A 108 20.09 -42.22 -2.71
N LEU A 109 20.57 -42.03 -1.47
CA LEU A 109 21.93 -41.63 -1.02
C LEU A 109 21.83 -40.76 0.25
N VAL A 110 21.73 -41.39 1.42
CA VAL A 110 22.63 -41.22 2.59
C VAL A 110 22.24 -42.31 3.59
N GLY A 111 23.11 -43.31 3.71
CA GLY A 111 23.12 -44.26 4.82
C GLY A 111 24.31 -43.99 5.74
N ALA A 112 24.14 -44.40 7.00
CA ALA A 112 25.15 -44.61 8.04
C ALA A 112 25.72 -43.38 8.77
N CYS A 113 25.18 -43.11 9.96
CA CYS A 113 25.95 -43.21 11.20
C CYS A 113 24.99 -43.12 12.42
N ALA A 114 24.88 -44.21 13.17
CA ALA A 114 24.23 -44.26 14.48
C ALA A 114 25.20 -44.91 15.47
N PRO A 115 25.24 -44.42 16.72
CA PRO A 115 25.51 -45.29 17.86
C PRO A 115 24.39 -45.23 18.92
N ALA A 116 24.00 -46.44 19.32
CA ALA A 116 23.50 -46.94 20.61
C ALA A 116 22.66 -46.02 21.53
N ALA A 117 21.42 -46.48 21.77
CA ALA A 117 20.56 -46.08 22.88
C ALA A 117 21.03 -46.67 24.22
N ALA A 118 20.86 -45.89 25.29
CA ALA A 118 20.94 -46.32 26.69
C ALA A 118 19.90 -45.54 27.53
N PRO A 119 19.47 -46.07 28.69
CA PRO A 119 18.06 -46.08 29.12
C PRO A 119 17.59 -44.82 29.86
N ALA A 120 16.25 -44.64 29.85
CA ALA A 120 15.53 -43.58 30.52
C ALA A 120 15.70 -43.60 32.06
N PRO A 121 15.92 -42.44 32.71
CA PRO A 121 15.78 -42.31 34.16
C PRO A 121 14.31 -42.13 34.56
N SER A 122 13.97 -42.81 35.66
CA SER A 122 12.70 -42.85 36.38
C SER A 122 12.12 -41.49 36.79
N ALA A 123 10.80 -41.41 36.75
CA ALA A 123 9.97 -40.28 37.18
C ALA A 123 10.19 -39.89 38.66
N PRO A 124 10.28 -38.57 38.97
CA PRO A 124 10.11 -38.07 40.32
C PRO A 124 8.63 -37.83 40.68
N LYS A 125 8.29 -38.33 41.88
CA LYS A 125 7.14 -38.13 42.76
C LYS A 125 6.25 -36.90 42.51
N ALA A 126 4.94 -37.14 42.58
CA ALA A 126 3.87 -36.15 42.63
C ALA A 126 4.05 -35.15 43.78
N ALA A 127 4.00 -33.87 43.44
CA ALA A 127 3.83 -32.76 44.38
C ALA A 127 2.34 -32.36 44.44
N GLU A 128 1.90 -31.95 45.64
CA GLU A 128 0.54 -31.50 45.94
C GLU A 128 0.09 -30.30 45.08
N PRO A 129 -1.24 -30.14 44.85
CA PRO A 129 -1.76 -29.15 43.92
C PRO A 129 -1.61 -27.72 44.46
N GLN A 130 -0.67 -26.96 43.89
CA GLN A 130 -0.69 -25.50 43.97
C GLN A 130 -1.86 -24.96 43.14
N LYS A 131 -2.68 -24.14 43.80
CA LYS A 131 -3.79 -23.38 43.24
C LYS A 131 -3.31 -22.63 41.99
N ALA A 132 -3.77 -23.04 40.82
CA ALA A 132 -3.45 -22.40 39.55
C ALA A 132 -3.96 -20.96 39.56
N ALA A 133 -3.03 -20.00 39.54
CA ALA A 133 -3.32 -18.67 39.04
C ALA A 133 -3.68 -18.82 37.55
N GLU A 134 -4.80 -18.25 37.13
CA GLU A 134 -5.20 -18.21 35.72
C GLU A 134 -4.08 -17.55 34.90
N ALA A 135 -3.32 -18.38 34.19
CA ALA A 135 -2.37 -17.91 33.20
C ALA A 135 -3.15 -17.26 32.06
N LYS A 136 -2.90 -15.97 31.84
CA LYS A 136 -3.31 -15.25 30.64
C LYS A 136 -2.99 -16.11 29.41
N PRO A 137 -3.93 -16.35 28.47
CA PRO A 137 -3.66 -17.22 27.35
C PRO A 137 -2.46 -16.68 26.56
N ALA A 138 -1.36 -17.42 26.58
CA ALA A 138 -0.22 -17.14 25.73
C ALA A 138 -0.71 -17.29 24.28
N GLN A 139 -0.71 -16.19 23.54
CA GLN A 139 -0.97 -16.22 22.10
C GLN A 139 0.07 -17.12 21.46
N THR A 140 -0.35 -18.30 21.02
CA THR A 140 0.46 -19.16 20.17
C THR A 140 0.72 -18.42 18.87
N LYS A 141 1.98 -18.04 18.66
CA LYS A 141 2.45 -17.40 17.43
C LYS A 141 2.04 -18.28 16.24
N PRO A 142 1.36 -17.75 15.20
CA PRO A 142 0.91 -18.58 14.09
C PRO A 142 2.11 -19.24 13.40
N THR A 143 2.04 -20.55 13.16
CA THR A 143 3.14 -21.38 12.64
C THR A 143 3.04 -21.71 11.15
N GLY A 144 2.04 -21.18 10.44
CA GLY A 144 1.88 -21.33 8.99
C GLY A 144 2.69 -20.30 8.18
N PRO A 145 2.75 -20.43 6.84
CA PRO A 145 3.34 -19.38 6.00
C PRO A 145 2.57 -18.05 6.17
N PRO A 146 3.22 -16.89 5.98
CA PRO A 146 2.55 -15.59 6.07
C PRO A 146 1.37 -15.48 5.12
N VAL A 147 0.27 -14.92 5.61
CA VAL A 147 -0.88 -14.55 4.78
C VAL A 147 -0.59 -13.19 4.16
N THR A 148 -0.49 -13.15 2.83
CA THR A 148 -0.45 -11.87 2.11
C THR A 148 -1.82 -11.22 2.20
N LEU A 149 -1.86 -9.98 2.69
CA LEU A 149 -3.09 -9.20 2.86
C LEU A 149 -3.04 -7.99 1.94
N HIS A 150 -3.86 -7.98 0.88
CA HIS A 150 -3.91 -6.88 -0.07
C HIS A 150 -4.72 -5.71 0.50
N TYR A 151 -4.00 -4.64 0.85
CA TYR A 151 -4.48 -3.49 1.60
C TYR A 151 -4.56 -2.25 0.70
N GLY A 152 -5.77 -1.89 0.31
CA GLY A 152 -6.04 -0.76 -0.58
C GLY A 152 -5.90 0.59 0.12
N ARG A 153 -5.14 1.50 -0.49
CA ARG A 153 -4.99 2.91 -0.08
C ARG A 153 -5.03 3.84 -1.28
N ALA A 154 -5.36 5.11 -1.06
CA ALA A 154 -5.42 6.07 -2.16
C ALA A 154 -4.02 6.40 -2.70
N PHE A 155 -3.15 6.86 -1.79
CA PHE A 155 -1.82 7.38 -2.07
C PHE A 155 -0.94 7.20 -0.82
N PRO A 156 0.40 7.26 -0.96
CA PRO A 156 1.29 7.32 0.19
C PRO A 156 1.15 8.69 0.88
N THR A 157 0.41 8.72 1.97
CA THR A 157 0.16 9.92 2.79
C THR A 157 0.46 9.65 4.25
N ALA A 158 0.64 10.72 5.03
CA ALA A 158 0.95 10.63 6.45
C ALA A 158 -0.14 9.94 7.29
N GLU A 159 -1.39 9.92 6.81
CA GLU A 159 -2.47 9.17 7.47
C GLU A 159 -2.19 7.65 7.56
N THR A 160 -1.29 7.13 6.71
CA THR A 160 -0.89 5.71 6.66
C THR A 160 0.23 5.37 7.65
N LEU A 161 0.73 6.37 8.40
CA LEU A 161 1.86 6.21 9.31
C LEU A 161 1.70 5.05 10.31
N PRO A 162 0.53 4.77 10.93
CA PRO A 162 0.38 3.61 11.80
C PRO A 162 0.66 2.27 11.10
N ALA A 163 0.26 2.11 9.83
CA ALA A 163 0.58 0.91 9.06
C ALA A 163 2.07 0.85 8.73
N TYR A 164 2.70 1.96 8.32
CA TYR A 164 4.15 1.98 8.05
C TYR A 164 4.96 1.66 9.30
N ALA A 165 4.57 2.21 10.46
CA ALA A 165 5.17 1.87 11.74
C ALA A 165 4.98 0.38 12.06
N ALA A 166 3.79 -0.16 11.89
CA ALA A 166 3.53 -1.58 12.12
C ALA A 166 4.33 -2.51 11.17
N ILE A 167 4.56 -2.10 9.92
CA ILE A 167 5.47 -2.79 9.01
C ILE A 167 6.90 -2.73 9.53
N ALA A 168 7.41 -1.53 9.82
CA ALA A 168 8.80 -1.29 10.24
C ALA A 168 9.14 -1.99 11.56
N LYS A 169 8.21 -2.01 12.52
CA LYS A 169 8.38 -2.68 13.82
C LYS A 169 8.06 -4.18 13.77
N GLY A 170 7.59 -4.70 12.64
CA GLY A 170 7.29 -6.12 12.47
C GLY A 170 5.99 -6.58 13.14
N PHE A 171 5.10 -5.67 13.54
CA PHE A 171 3.85 -6.02 14.20
C PHE A 171 2.92 -6.84 13.31
N PHE A 172 2.90 -6.62 11.98
CA PHE A 172 2.17 -7.51 11.06
C PHE A 172 2.80 -8.91 10.99
N LYS A 173 4.13 -9.01 11.04
CA LYS A 173 4.85 -10.29 11.04
C LYS A 173 4.60 -11.10 12.31
N GLU A 174 4.43 -10.45 13.46
CA GLU A 174 4.01 -11.11 14.71
C GLU A 174 2.66 -11.81 14.57
N GLU A 175 1.78 -11.24 13.75
CA GLU A 175 0.44 -11.74 13.44
C GLU A 175 0.42 -12.66 12.22
N ASN A 176 1.60 -13.02 11.68
CA ASN A 176 1.77 -13.82 10.47
C ASN A 176 1.11 -13.21 9.21
N ILE A 177 1.13 -11.88 9.12
CA ILE A 177 0.60 -11.10 8.00
C ILE A 177 1.76 -10.48 7.22
N ASP A 178 1.74 -10.65 5.91
CA ASP A 178 2.53 -9.87 4.96
C ASP A 178 1.62 -8.81 4.34
N LEU A 179 1.75 -7.56 4.81
CA LEU A 179 0.85 -6.48 4.38
C LEU A 179 1.33 -5.90 3.03
N ASP A 180 0.57 -6.17 1.97
CA ASP A 180 0.81 -5.65 0.63
C ASP A 180 -0.06 -4.41 0.38
N ILE A 181 0.56 -3.22 0.38
CA ILE A 181 -0.17 -1.96 0.19
C ILE A 181 -0.34 -1.68 -1.30
N VAL A 182 -1.59 -1.64 -1.75
CA VAL A 182 -1.97 -1.40 -3.14
C VAL A 182 -2.58 0.01 -3.27
N TYR A 183 -1.96 0.86 -4.09
CA TYR A 183 -2.44 2.23 -4.31
C TYR A 183 -3.48 2.31 -5.43
N ILE A 184 -4.69 2.80 -5.12
CA ILE A 184 -5.81 2.99 -6.04
C ILE A 184 -6.36 4.41 -5.86
N SER A 185 -6.18 5.25 -6.87
CA SER A 185 -6.35 6.71 -6.77
C SER A 185 -7.80 7.22 -6.66
N THR A 186 -8.81 6.37 -6.86
CA THR A 186 -10.23 6.78 -6.85
C THR A 186 -11.10 5.81 -6.06
N GLY A 187 -12.13 6.36 -5.38
CA GLY A 187 -12.98 5.58 -4.48
C GLY A 187 -13.88 4.56 -5.19
N ASP A 188 -14.33 4.86 -6.41
CA ASP A 188 -15.07 3.94 -7.27
C ASP A 188 -14.24 2.69 -7.59
N LYS A 189 -12.98 2.86 -8.01
CA LYS A 189 -12.05 1.76 -8.29
C LYS A 189 -11.69 1.00 -7.01
N MET A 190 -11.53 1.69 -5.88
CA MET A 190 -11.25 1.07 -4.58
C MET A 190 -12.37 0.09 -4.18
N ILE A 191 -13.62 0.54 -4.27
CA ILE A 191 -14.78 -0.31 -3.97
C ILE A 191 -14.91 -1.45 -4.99
N SER A 192 -14.73 -1.19 -6.29
CA SER A 192 -14.76 -2.25 -7.31
C SER A 192 -13.69 -3.32 -7.07
N ALA A 193 -12.49 -2.93 -6.65
CA ALA A 193 -11.40 -3.86 -6.33
C ALA A 193 -11.71 -4.71 -5.08
N LEU A 194 -12.29 -4.09 -4.03
CA LEU A 194 -12.72 -4.80 -2.82
C LEU A 194 -13.85 -5.79 -3.11
N VAL A 195 -14.88 -5.35 -3.83
CA VAL A 195 -16.01 -6.20 -4.24
C VAL A 195 -15.51 -7.35 -5.12
N GLY A 196 -14.70 -7.04 -6.13
CA GLY A 196 -14.09 -7.99 -7.05
C GLY A 196 -13.11 -8.97 -6.39
N GLY A 197 -12.62 -8.66 -5.18
CA GLY A 197 -11.71 -9.54 -4.42
C GLY A 197 -10.25 -9.46 -4.83
N SER A 198 -9.86 -8.44 -5.60
CA SER A 198 -8.44 -8.12 -5.81
C SER A 198 -7.85 -7.31 -4.64
N LEU A 199 -8.70 -6.82 -3.73
CA LEU A 199 -8.33 -6.29 -2.42
C LEU A 199 -9.06 -7.09 -1.34
N ASP A 200 -8.37 -7.31 -0.23
CA ASP A 200 -8.93 -7.92 0.97
C ASP A 200 -9.51 -6.86 1.91
N ILE A 201 -8.78 -5.75 2.05
CA ILE A 201 -9.13 -4.59 2.89
C ILE A 201 -9.05 -3.33 2.05
N ALA A 202 -10.08 -2.49 2.11
CA ALA A 202 -9.99 -1.11 1.65
C ALA A 202 -9.89 -0.19 2.87
N ASN A 203 -8.80 0.59 2.97
CA ASN A 203 -8.72 1.69 3.92
C ASN A 203 -8.96 3.00 3.16
N TYR A 204 -10.19 3.50 3.25
CA TYR A 204 -10.67 4.64 2.46
C TYR A 204 -11.80 5.39 3.17
N THR A 205 -12.32 6.45 2.54
CA THR A 205 -13.42 7.24 3.10
C THR A 205 -14.73 6.44 3.21
N PRO A 206 -15.41 6.45 4.38
CA PRO A 206 -16.58 5.60 4.64
C PRO A 206 -17.77 5.81 3.71
N ASP A 207 -17.92 6.99 3.11
CA ASP A 207 -19.03 7.33 2.22
C ASP A 207 -19.11 6.40 1.01
N TRP A 208 -17.98 5.97 0.45
CA TRP A 208 -17.95 5.00 -0.65
C TRP A 208 -18.43 3.61 -0.25
N MET A 209 -18.06 3.17 0.95
CA MET A 209 -18.48 1.88 1.48
C MET A 209 -19.98 1.91 1.82
N ILE A 210 -20.46 2.99 2.46
CA ILE A 210 -21.88 3.19 2.76
C ILE A 210 -22.71 3.13 1.48
N ARG A 211 -22.32 3.87 0.42
CA ARG A 211 -23.01 3.80 -0.89
C ARG A 211 -23.06 2.39 -1.45
N ALA A 212 -21.97 1.63 -1.34
CA ALA A 212 -21.92 0.27 -1.85
C ALA A 212 -22.88 -0.65 -1.09
N VAL A 213 -22.91 -0.56 0.24
CA VAL A 213 -23.84 -1.31 1.09
C VAL A 213 -25.30 -0.94 0.79
N GLU A 214 -25.61 0.34 0.58
CA GLU A 214 -26.95 0.77 0.17
C GLU A 214 -27.36 0.24 -1.21
N LYS A 215 -26.39 -0.02 -2.09
CA LYS A 215 -26.61 -0.65 -3.41
C LYS A 215 -26.66 -2.18 -3.36
N GLY A 216 -26.58 -2.78 -2.16
CA GLY A 216 -26.72 -4.22 -1.94
C GLY A 216 -25.41 -4.99 -1.78
N GLU A 217 -24.26 -4.31 -1.81
CA GLU A 217 -22.98 -4.97 -1.58
C GLU A 217 -22.84 -5.43 -0.12
N LYS A 218 -22.24 -6.60 0.09
CA LYS A 218 -22.05 -7.19 1.42
C LYS A 218 -20.70 -6.79 2.03
N LEU A 219 -20.54 -5.50 2.33
CA LEU A 219 -19.35 -4.93 2.96
C LEU A 219 -19.60 -4.57 4.43
N ALA A 220 -18.54 -4.49 5.22
CA ALA A 220 -18.57 -3.96 6.58
C ALA A 220 -17.28 -3.21 6.90
N ILE A 221 -17.38 -2.13 7.68
CA ILE A 221 -16.22 -1.54 8.36
C ILE A 221 -15.88 -2.40 9.57
N VAL A 222 -14.66 -2.94 9.59
CA VAL A 222 -14.19 -3.90 10.61
C VAL A 222 -13.19 -3.30 11.61
N LEU A 223 -12.62 -2.14 11.28
CA LEU A 223 -11.65 -1.44 12.13
C LEU A 223 -11.67 0.07 11.86
N GLY A 224 -11.52 0.87 12.91
CA GLY A 224 -11.35 2.32 12.78
C GLY A 224 -10.04 2.68 12.07
N GLY A 225 -9.91 3.91 11.63
CA GLY A 225 -8.68 4.38 11.00
C GLY A 225 -8.38 5.80 11.44
N TRP A 226 -8.60 6.75 10.54
CA TRP A 226 -8.34 8.16 10.76
C TRP A 226 -9.65 8.91 11.01
N ASN A 227 -9.69 9.59 12.15
CA ASN A 227 -10.74 10.50 12.58
C ASN A 227 -10.18 11.93 12.55
N VAL A 228 -11.00 12.93 12.21
CA VAL A 228 -10.58 14.34 12.07
C VAL A 228 -9.69 14.57 10.85
N PRO A 229 -10.28 14.77 9.67
CA PRO A 229 -9.54 15.19 8.49
C PRO A 229 -9.07 16.64 8.66
N ILE A 230 -7.77 16.86 8.76
CA ILE A 230 -7.15 18.19 8.78
C ILE A 230 -6.79 18.56 7.34
N TYR A 231 -7.76 19.16 6.65
CA TYR A 231 -7.52 19.80 5.37
C TYR A 231 -7.28 21.28 5.57
N SER A 232 -6.28 21.78 4.85
CA SER A 232 -6.05 23.21 4.69
C SER A 232 -6.79 23.70 3.45
N LEU A 233 -7.56 24.78 3.60
CA LEU A 233 -8.06 25.55 2.48
C LEU A 233 -6.91 26.38 1.90
N VAL A 234 -6.37 25.91 0.78
CA VAL A 234 -5.24 26.57 0.10
C VAL A 234 -5.74 27.35 -1.10
N THR A 235 -5.24 28.57 -1.27
CA THR A 235 -5.63 29.49 -2.35
C THR A 235 -4.41 30.22 -2.95
N PRO A 236 -4.49 30.69 -4.20
CA PRO A 236 -3.46 31.56 -4.76
C PRO A 236 -3.25 32.82 -3.91
N LYS A 237 -2.03 33.38 -3.94
CA LYS A 237 -1.63 34.58 -3.16
C LYS A 237 -2.62 35.75 -3.26
N ALA A 238 -3.26 35.92 -4.40
CA ALA A 238 -4.23 36.98 -4.68
C ALA A 238 -5.59 36.79 -3.97
N VAL A 239 -5.93 35.57 -3.55
CA VAL A 239 -7.20 35.22 -2.89
C VAL A 239 -6.93 35.12 -1.40
N ARG A 240 -7.34 36.12 -0.62
CA ARG A 240 -6.97 36.26 0.81
C ARG A 240 -8.15 36.11 1.76
N THR A 241 -9.37 36.15 1.23
CA THR A 241 -10.60 36.05 2.01
C THR A 241 -11.58 35.10 1.32
N TYR A 242 -12.59 34.63 2.06
CA TYR A 242 -13.69 33.88 1.47
C TYR A 242 -14.44 34.68 0.40
N SER A 243 -14.52 36.01 0.52
CA SER A 243 -15.16 36.86 -0.49
C SER A 243 -14.44 36.81 -1.84
N ASP A 244 -13.11 36.64 -1.84
CA ASP A 244 -12.31 36.55 -3.07
C ASP A 244 -12.54 35.25 -3.85
N LEU A 245 -13.24 34.27 -3.24
CA LEU A 245 -13.61 33.01 -3.87
C LEU A 245 -14.86 33.14 -4.74
N LYS A 246 -15.53 34.30 -4.74
CA LYS A 246 -16.66 34.56 -5.63
C LYS A 246 -16.25 34.49 -7.11
N GLY A 247 -17.04 33.80 -7.92
CA GLY A 247 -16.77 33.47 -9.32
C GLY A 247 -15.58 32.51 -9.52
N LYS A 248 -15.03 31.89 -8.47
CA LYS A 248 -13.91 30.95 -8.60
C LYS A 248 -14.39 29.50 -8.62
N ARG A 249 -13.54 28.64 -9.17
CA ARG A 249 -13.68 27.20 -9.13
C ARG A 249 -12.89 26.62 -7.96
N PHE A 250 -13.41 25.57 -7.36
CA PHE A 250 -12.81 24.89 -6.22
C PHE A 250 -12.57 23.41 -6.56
N ALA A 251 -11.33 22.93 -6.42
CA ALA A 251 -11.00 21.55 -6.77
C ALA A 251 -11.32 20.56 -5.64
N VAL A 252 -12.00 19.46 -5.99
CA VAL A 252 -12.39 18.37 -5.10
C VAL A 252 -12.10 17.01 -5.73
N SER A 253 -12.09 15.95 -4.91
CA SER A 253 -11.82 14.59 -5.38
C SER A 253 -12.98 13.96 -6.16
N ALA A 254 -14.21 14.19 -5.71
CA ALA A 254 -15.43 13.93 -6.45
C ALA A 254 -16.53 14.90 -6.00
N LEU A 255 -17.56 15.12 -6.81
CA LEU A 255 -18.61 16.08 -6.44
C LEU A 255 -19.45 15.66 -5.21
N LYS A 256 -19.45 14.36 -4.88
CA LYS A 256 -20.17 13.78 -3.74
C LYS A 256 -19.24 13.21 -2.65
N SER A 257 -17.95 13.52 -2.68
CA SER A 257 -17.00 13.02 -1.67
C SER A 257 -16.99 13.86 -0.39
N SER A 258 -16.37 13.33 0.66
CA SER A 258 -16.21 14.01 1.95
C SER A 258 -15.47 15.36 1.85
N ASP A 259 -14.45 15.51 1.01
CA ASP A 259 -13.78 16.80 0.82
C ASP A 259 -14.67 17.84 0.11
N ALA A 260 -15.55 17.41 -0.79
CA ALA A 260 -16.54 18.30 -1.38
C ALA A 260 -17.59 18.75 -0.35
N TYR A 261 -18.02 17.86 0.53
CA TYR A 261 -18.86 18.23 1.68
C TYR A 261 -18.20 19.29 2.55
N PHE A 262 -16.92 19.12 2.90
CA PHE A 262 -16.20 20.11 3.70
C PHE A 262 -16.05 21.46 2.99
N ALA A 263 -15.69 21.45 1.71
CA ALA A 263 -15.62 22.68 0.92
C ALA A 263 -16.96 23.43 0.96
N ARG A 264 -18.08 22.73 0.76
CA ARG A 264 -19.43 23.33 0.87
C ARG A 264 -19.70 23.90 2.25
N LYS A 265 -19.38 23.17 3.33
CA LYS A 265 -19.59 23.65 4.70
C LYS A 265 -18.76 24.90 5.01
N MET A 266 -17.48 24.90 4.63
CA MET A 266 -16.59 26.05 4.84
C MET A 266 -17.09 27.28 4.08
N LEU A 267 -17.47 27.11 2.81
CA LEU A 267 -17.95 28.21 1.97
C LEU A 267 -19.31 28.73 2.44
N ALA A 268 -20.24 27.83 2.78
CA ALA A 268 -21.56 28.21 3.28
C ALA A 268 -21.52 28.89 4.65
N ALA A 269 -20.64 28.44 5.57
CA ALA A 269 -20.42 29.10 6.86
C ALA A 269 -19.92 30.55 6.72
N ASN A 270 -19.31 30.87 5.57
CA ASN A 270 -18.84 32.21 5.22
C ASN A 270 -19.77 32.94 4.23
N GLY A 271 -20.99 32.43 4.04
CA GLY A 271 -22.04 33.11 3.26
C GLY A 271 -21.97 32.91 1.74
N LEU A 272 -21.11 32.02 1.23
CA LEU A 272 -21.03 31.70 -0.20
C LEU A 272 -21.99 30.58 -0.58
N LYS A 273 -22.64 30.72 -1.74
CA LYS A 273 -23.59 29.73 -2.28
C LYS A 273 -23.02 29.04 -3.52
N GLU A 274 -23.04 27.71 -3.55
CA GLU A 274 -22.67 26.94 -4.73
C GLU A 274 -23.58 27.30 -5.93
N SER A 275 -23.04 27.25 -7.14
CA SER A 275 -23.71 27.61 -8.40
C SER A 275 -24.11 29.09 -8.53
N THR A 276 -23.87 29.91 -7.50
CA THR A 276 -24.07 31.37 -7.54
C THR A 276 -22.76 32.10 -7.36
N ASP A 277 -22.03 31.76 -6.29
CA ASP A 277 -20.76 32.37 -5.92
C ASP A 277 -19.56 31.51 -6.33
N TYR A 278 -19.69 30.18 -6.45
CA TYR A 278 -18.56 29.32 -6.82
C TYR A 278 -19.04 28.00 -7.44
N ASP A 279 -18.12 27.30 -8.11
CA ASP A 279 -18.33 25.95 -8.65
C ASP A 279 -17.33 24.96 -8.08
N LEU A 280 -17.77 23.73 -7.77
CA LEU A 280 -16.87 22.63 -7.48
C LEU A 280 -16.48 21.89 -8.77
N ILE A 281 -15.19 21.56 -8.90
CA ILE A 281 -14.66 20.80 -10.03
C ILE A 281 -13.98 19.54 -9.52
N GLN A 282 -14.40 18.40 -10.05
CA GLN A 282 -13.76 17.11 -9.77
C GLN A 282 -12.43 17.01 -10.53
N VAL A 283 -11.33 16.86 -9.80
CA VAL A 283 -9.98 16.71 -10.38
C VAL A 283 -9.24 15.46 -9.91
N GLY A 284 -9.67 14.84 -8.80
CA GLY A 284 -9.03 13.65 -8.23
C GLY A 284 -8.33 13.91 -6.89
N GLY A 285 -7.29 13.15 -6.60
CA GLY A 285 -6.59 13.15 -5.31
C GLY A 285 -5.93 14.49 -4.96
N THR A 286 -5.25 14.52 -3.80
CA THR A 286 -4.48 15.70 -3.38
C THR A 286 -3.42 16.12 -4.41
N PRO A 287 -2.63 15.22 -5.03
CA PRO A 287 -1.66 15.62 -6.06
C PRO A 287 -2.30 16.34 -7.25
N GLU A 288 -3.43 15.83 -7.75
CA GLU A 288 -4.17 16.43 -8.86
C GLU A 288 -4.77 17.79 -8.47
N ARG A 289 -5.25 17.94 -7.22
CA ARG A 289 -5.72 19.23 -6.67
C ARG A 289 -4.59 20.26 -6.57
N VAL A 290 -3.39 19.85 -6.16
CA VAL A 290 -2.19 20.73 -6.17
C VAL A 290 -1.90 21.19 -7.60
N ALA A 291 -1.86 20.27 -8.56
CA ALA A 291 -1.60 20.60 -9.95
C ALA A 291 -2.65 21.57 -10.52
N ALA A 292 -3.93 21.38 -10.16
CA ALA A 292 -5.02 22.27 -10.55
C ALA A 292 -4.86 23.69 -9.96
N LEU A 293 -4.39 23.83 -8.72
CA LEU A 293 -4.03 25.13 -8.14
C LEU A 293 -2.87 25.78 -8.86
N LYS A 294 -1.80 25.00 -9.10
CA LYS A 294 -0.56 25.49 -9.73
C LYS A 294 -0.77 25.95 -11.16
N SER A 295 -1.66 25.29 -11.90
CA SER A 295 -2.03 25.71 -13.26
C SER A 295 -2.95 26.92 -13.31
N GLY A 296 -3.50 27.37 -12.16
CA GLY A 296 -4.50 28.43 -12.09
C GLY A 296 -5.89 28.01 -12.59
N SER A 297 -6.12 26.72 -12.84
CA SER A 297 -7.43 26.20 -13.28
C SER A 297 -8.53 26.31 -12.21
N VAL A 298 -8.13 26.40 -10.94
CA VAL A 298 -8.99 26.62 -9.78
C VAL A 298 -8.45 27.73 -8.88
N GLY A 299 -9.35 28.41 -8.16
CA GLY A 299 -9.01 29.45 -7.19
C GLY A 299 -8.82 28.93 -5.76
N ALA A 300 -9.13 27.66 -5.50
CA ALA A 300 -8.97 27.03 -4.20
C ALA A 300 -9.01 25.51 -4.28
N ALA A 301 -8.42 24.85 -3.28
CA ALA A 301 -8.63 23.44 -3.01
C ALA A 301 -8.40 23.14 -1.53
N LEU A 302 -8.96 22.02 -1.09
CA LEU A 302 -8.58 21.41 0.17
C LEU A 302 -7.36 20.52 -0.06
N LEU A 303 -6.25 20.83 0.61
CA LEU A 303 -5.01 20.05 0.57
C LEU A 303 -4.68 19.44 1.94
N LEU A 304 -4.08 18.24 1.92
CA LEU A 304 -3.57 17.56 3.11
C LEU A 304 -2.07 17.83 3.28
N PRO A 305 -1.54 17.67 4.50
CA PRO A 305 -0.10 17.60 4.73
C PRO A 305 0.57 16.41 4.00
N PRO A 306 1.76 16.61 3.41
CA PRO A 306 2.58 17.84 3.39
C PRO A 306 2.19 18.88 2.33
N GLN A 307 1.30 18.54 1.39
CA GLN A 307 1.13 19.31 0.15
C GLN A 307 0.58 20.71 0.41
N ASP A 308 -0.21 20.86 1.47
CA ASP A 308 -0.67 22.16 1.92
C ASP A 308 0.50 23.06 2.36
N GLN A 309 1.42 22.55 3.18
CA GLN A 309 2.58 23.29 3.65
C GLN A 309 3.56 23.58 2.52
N GLN A 310 3.76 22.63 1.59
CA GLN A 310 4.55 22.86 0.38
C GLN A 310 3.99 24.01 -0.46
N ALA A 311 2.66 24.05 -0.67
CA ALA A 311 2.03 25.15 -1.39
C ALA A 311 2.20 26.48 -0.65
N VAL A 312 2.09 26.50 0.68
CA VAL A 312 2.32 27.71 1.50
C VAL A 312 3.76 28.20 1.37
N ASP A 313 4.75 27.31 1.43
CA ASP A 313 6.17 27.63 1.23
C ASP A 313 6.44 28.21 -0.17
N GLU A 314 5.66 27.79 -1.18
CA GLU A 314 5.68 28.33 -2.54
C GLU A 314 4.92 29.67 -2.70
N GLY A 315 4.35 30.21 -1.61
CA GLY A 315 3.70 31.53 -1.59
C GLY A 315 2.18 31.50 -1.78
N TYR A 316 1.53 30.34 -1.72
CA TYR A 316 0.07 30.23 -1.60
C TYR A 316 -0.39 30.58 -0.19
N ASN A 317 -1.67 30.91 -0.04
CA ASN A 317 -2.27 31.19 1.26
C ASN A 317 -2.89 29.91 1.84
N ARG A 318 -2.78 29.71 3.15
CA ARG A 318 -3.67 28.83 3.94
C ARG A 318 -4.73 29.72 4.58
N LEU A 319 -5.93 29.73 4.03
CA LEU A 319 -7.01 30.61 4.51
C LEU A 319 -7.68 30.08 5.77
N ASP A 320 -7.83 28.76 5.88
CA ASP A 320 -8.58 28.12 6.96
C ASP A 320 -8.28 26.62 7.01
N THR A 321 -8.83 25.91 8.00
CA THR A 321 -8.78 24.45 8.14
C THR A 321 -10.15 23.85 8.42
N THR A 322 -10.41 22.64 7.93
CA THR A 322 -11.71 21.94 8.08
C THR A 322 -12.15 21.71 9.53
N THR A 323 -11.21 21.69 10.48
CA THR A 323 -11.48 21.53 11.91
C THR A 323 -12.36 22.64 12.51
N GLN A 324 -12.47 23.80 11.84
CA GLN A 324 -13.37 24.88 12.27
C GLN A 324 -14.85 24.55 12.04
N VAL A 325 -15.16 23.73 11.03
CA VAL A 325 -16.54 23.42 10.62
C VAL A 325 -16.95 21.98 10.91
N VAL A 326 -15.98 21.07 11.04
CA VAL A 326 -16.22 19.65 11.29
C VAL A 326 -15.31 19.16 12.41
N LYS A 327 -15.89 18.92 13.58
CA LYS A 327 -15.16 18.49 14.79
C LYS A 327 -14.96 16.97 14.89
N SER A 328 -15.90 16.20 14.35
CA SER A 328 -15.86 14.73 14.36
C SER A 328 -16.39 14.21 13.04
N TYR A 329 -15.53 13.51 12.29
CA TYR A 329 -15.85 12.90 11.01
C TYR A 329 -14.87 11.75 10.75
N ALA A 330 -15.40 10.57 10.46
CA ALA A 330 -14.59 9.41 10.13
C ALA A 330 -14.06 9.59 8.70
N TRP A 331 -12.75 9.85 8.57
CA TRP A 331 -12.14 10.10 7.27
C TRP A 331 -11.61 8.83 6.61
N ALA A 332 -11.02 7.91 7.37
CA ALA A 332 -10.62 6.62 6.84
C ALA A 332 -11.02 5.50 7.79
N ALA A 333 -11.58 4.44 7.23
CA ALA A 333 -11.90 3.22 7.96
C ALA A 333 -11.55 1.99 7.13
N HIS A 334 -11.37 0.86 7.79
CA HIS A 334 -11.02 -0.40 7.14
C HIS A 334 -12.29 -1.17 6.81
N ALA A 335 -12.58 -1.31 5.53
CA ALA A 335 -13.71 -2.07 5.02
C ALA A 335 -13.26 -3.41 4.44
N ALA A 336 -14.08 -4.43 4.65
CA ALA A 336 -13.89 -5.79 4.12
C ALA A 336 -15.22 -6.32 3.55
N LYS A 337 -15.15 -7.32 2.68
CA LYS A 337 -16.32 -8.16 2.35
C LYS A 337 -16.69 -9.01 3.56
N LYS A 338 -17.97 -9.03 3.95
CA LYS A 338 -18.45 -9.79 5.13
C LYS A 338 -18.07 -11.28 5.05
N GLU A 339 -18.34 -11.92 3.91
CA GLU A 339 -18.01 -13.35 3.71
C GLU A 339 -16.50 -13.62 3.80
N TRP A 340 -15.67 -12.74 3.23
CA TRP A 340 -14.22 -12.88 3.31
C TRP A 340 -13.75 -12.68 4.75
N ALA A 341 -14.30 -11.70 5.46
CA ALA A 341 -13.98 -11.40 6.84
C ALA A 341 -14.30 -12.56 7.78
N GLU A 342 -15.47 -13.19 7.60
CA GLU A 342 -15.87 -14.38 8.35
C GLU A 342 -14.89 -15.55 8.14
N LYS A 343 -14.47 -15.78 6.88
CA LYS A 343 -13.51 -16.85 6.53
C LYS A 343 -12.08 -16.55 6.99
N ASN A 344 -11.73 -15.28 7.15
CA ASN A 344 -10.38 -14.80 7.49
C ASN A 344 -10.36 -14.07 8.84
N GLU A 345 -11.20 -14.51 9.77
CA GLU A 345 -11.40 -13.84 11.06
C GLU A 345 -10.08 -13.57 11.79
N GLN A 346 -9.20 -14.58 11.88
CA GLN A 346 -7.92 -14.45 12.56
C GLN A 346 -7.00 -13.43 11.88
N THR A 347 -7.05 -13.34 10.55
CA THR A 347 -6.29 -12.34 9.78
C THR A 347 -6.77 -10.93 10.07
N ILE A 348 -8.09 -10.69 10.17
CA ILE A 348 -8.63 -9.36 10.51
C ILE A 348 -8.32 -9.00 11.97
N ILE A 349 -8.43 -9.95 12.89
CA ILE A 349 -8.04 -9.73 14.29
C ILE A 349 -6.56 -9.38 14.37
N GLY A 350 -5.70 -10.09 13.63
CA GLY A 350 -4.26 -9.80 13.54
C GLY A 350 -3.97 -8.43 12.93
N LEU A 351 -4.65 -8.07 11.85
CA LEU A 351 -4.60 -6.73 11.25
C LEU A 351 -4.93 -5.65 12.28
N ALA A 352 -6.04 -5.82 13.01
CA ALA A 352 -6.45 -4.89 14.06
C ALA A 352 -5.40 -4.78 15.16
N ARG A 353 -4.85 -5.90 15.65
CA ARG A 353 -3.80 -5.88 16.67
C ARG A 353 -2.53 -5.16 16.21
N ALA A 354 -2.05 -5.47 15.01
CA ALA A 354 -0.87 -4.84 14.44
C ALA A 354 -1.08 -3.34 14.20
N TRP A 355 -2.25 -2.94 13.69
CA TRP A 355 -2.63 -1.53 13.54
C TRP A 355 -2.63 -0.78 14.89
N ILE A 356 -3.21 -1.37 15.93
CA ILE A 356 -3.25 -0.78 17.28
C ILE A 356 -1.83 -0.64 17.84
N LYS A 357 -0.99 -1.67 17.74
CA LYS A 357 0.43 -1.61 18.16
C LYS A 357 1.18 -0.50 17.41
N GLY A 358 1.01 -0.41 16.08
CA GLY A 358 1.61 0.64 15.26
C GLY A 358 1.13 2.04 15.67
N THR A 359 -0.17 2.20 15.90
CA THR A 359 -0.77 3.47 16.33
C THR A 359 -0.23 3.92 17.69
N ARG A 360 -0.25 3.03 18.70
CA ARG A 360 0.29 3.32 20.04
C ARG A 360 1.78 3.64 19.99
N TRP A 361 2.55 2.92 19.17
CA TRP A 361 3.98 3.17 18.98
C TRP A 361 4.24 4.56 18.38
N VAL A 362 3.48 4.96 17.35
CA VAL A 362 3.53 6.31 16.76
C VAL A 362 3.20 7.39 17.77
N TYR A 363 2.26 7.15 18.69
CA TYR A 363 1.89 8.14 19.70
C TYR A 363 2.87 8.27 20.87
N ASP A 364 3.79 7.31 21.08
CA ASP A 364 4.78 7.41 22.14
C ASP A 364 5.85 8.47 21.77
N PRO A 365 6.00 9.56 22.56
CA PRO A 365 6.97 10.61 22.27
C PRO A 365 8.41 10.12 22.12
N LYS A 366 8.77 8.99 22.75
CA LYS A 366 10.11 8.39 22.63
C LYS A 366 10.42 7.91 21.21
N ASN A 367 9.38 7.59 20.44
CA ASN A 367 9.49 7.06 19.10
C ASN A 367 9.42 8.14 18.02
N LYS A 368 9.19 9.41 18.39
CA LYS A 368 8.99 10.53 17.46
C LYS A 368 10.02 10.57 16.33
N ASN A 369 11.31 10.51 16.65
CA ASN A 369 12.37 10.62 15.65
C ASN A 369 12.35 9.44 14.66
N GLU A 370 12.12 8.21 15.15
CA GLU A 370 12.01 7.02 14.29
C GLU A 370 10.72 7.06 13.46
N ALA A 371 9.61 7.53 14.03
CA ALA A 371 8.33 7.68 13.31
C ALA A 371 8.43 8.74 12.19
N VAL A 372 9.13 9.85 12.42
CA VAL A 372 9.43 10.85 11.40
C VAL A 372 10.29 10.25 10.28
N ALA A 373 11.33 9.47 10.62
CA ALA A 373 12.16 8.80 9.62
C ALA A 373 11.37 7.79 8.76
N ILE A 374 10.49 7.01 9.38
CA ILE A 374 9.58 6.09 8.67
C ILE A 374 8.67 6.89 7.73
N LEU A 375 8.09 8.00 8.21
CA LEU A 375 7.25 8.87 7.40
C LEU A 375 8.00 9.42 6.18
N GLN A 376 9.24 9.91 6.37
CA GLN A 376 10.10 10.39 5.29
C GLN A 376 10.34 9.33 4.23
N GLN A 377 10.69 8.11 4.65
CA GLN A 377 11.02 7.02 3.73
C GLN A 377 9.81 6.61 2.87
N HIS A 378 8.63 6.46 3.49
CA HIS A 378 7.44 5.95 2.79
C HIS A 378 6.72 7.01 1.98
N VAL A 379 6.69 8.25 2.45
CA VAL A 379 5.97 9.36 1.79
C VAL A 379 6.90 10.21 0.92
N LYS A 380 8.22 9.94 0.97
CA LYS A 380 9.26 10.70 0.26
C LYS A 380 9.22 12.19 0.61
N LEU A 381 9.15 12.49 1.91
CA LEU A 381 9.13 13.86 2.43
C LEU A 381 10.53 14.41 2.65
N GLU A 382 10.73 15.68 2.33
CA GLU A 382 11.88 16.44 2.85
C GLU A 382 11.78 16.60 4.38
N ASP A 383 12.93 16.64 5.04
CA ASP A 383 13.09 16.73 6.49
C ASP A 383 12.25 17.85 7.12
N LYS A 384 12.26 19.03 6.50
CA LYS A 384 11.53 20.20 7.02
C LYS A 384 10.03 20.00 7.11
N TYR A 385 9.44 19.15 6.27
CA TYR A 385 8.00 18.86 6.32
C TYR A 385 7.68 17.69 7.25
N ALA A 386 8.55 16.69 7.33
CA ALA A 386 8.23 15.43 8.01
C ALA A 386 7.92 15.60 9.51
N ILE A 387 8.67 16.44 10.21
CA ILE A 387 8.42 16.74 11.63
C ILE A 387 7.05 17.42 11.80
N SER A 388 6.78 18.46 11.01
CA SER A 388 5.53 19.23 11.09
C SER A 388 4.31 18.37 10.75
N VAL A 389 4.42 17.51 9.73
CA VAL A 389 3.35 16.58 9.36
C VAL A 389 3.11 15.56 10.47
N TYR A 390 4.16 14.94 11.01
CA TYR A 390 4.02 14.03 12.15
C TYR A 390 3.30 14.70 13.33
N GLU A 391 3.74 15.90 13.72
CA GLU A 391 3.17 16.64 14.84
C GLU A 391 1.70 17.01 14.60
N THR A 392 1.34 17.39 13.37
CA THR A 392 -0.05 17.72 13.02
C THR A 392 -0.97 16.53 13.26
N TYR A 393 -0.58 15.34 12.78
CA TYR A 393 -1.41 14.15 12.96
C TYR A 393 -1.47 13.67 14.42
N VAL A 394 -0.33 13.69 15.12
CA VAL A 394 -0.21 13.24 16.51
C VAL A 394 -0.93 14.18 17.48
N ASN A 395 -0.73 15.49 17.36
CA ASN A 395 -1.36 16.49 18.25
C ASN A 395 -2.88 16.54 18.07
N ALA A 396 -3.36 16.25 16.87
CA ALA A 396 -4.78 16.16 16.57
C ALA A 396 -5.45 14.87 17.06
N ALA A 397 -4.68 13.93 17.61
CA ALA A 397 -5.16 12.58 17.93
C ALA A 397 -5.90 11.94 16.73
N SER A 398 -5.31 12.08 15.55
CA SER A 398 -5.92 11.70 14.26
C SER A 398 -6.41 10.26 14.25
N TRP A 399 -5.63 9.33 14.78
CA TRP A 399 -6.06 7.93 14.90
C TRP A 399 -6.56 7.64 16.30
N ASP A 400 -7.64 6.86 16.40
CA ASP A 400 -8.02 6.28 17.69
C ASP A 400 -6.88 5.36 18.17
N LYS A 401 -6.38 5.62 19.39
CA LYS A 401 -5.21 4.91 19.95
C LYS A 401 -5.40 3.40 20.00
N ASP A 402 -6.65 2.96 20.13
CA ASP A 402 -7.02 1.57 20.28
C ASP A 402 -7.77 1.04 19.05
N GLY A 403 -7.77 1.79 17.94
CA GLY A 403 -8.36 1.38 16.67
C GLY A 403 -9.89 1.33 16.66
N ALA A 404 -10.55 1.95 17.64
CA ALA A 404 -12.00 1.95 17.73
C ALA A 404 -12.65 2.63 16.52
N ILE A 405 -13.78 2.09 16.07
CA ILE A 405 -14.60 2.72 15.05
C ILE A 405 -15.32 3.92 15.69
N SER A 406 -15.14 5.12 15.14
CA SER A 406 -15.83 6.32 15.61
C SER A 406 -17.29 6.32 15.15
N VAL A 407 -18.21 5.89 16.03
CA VAL A 407 -19.66 5.94 15.76
C VAL A 407 -20.14 7.37 15.50
N PRO A 408 -19.78 8.39 16.31
CA PRO A 408 -20.13 9.78 16.00
C PRO A 408 -19.54 10.26 14.67
N GLY A 409 -18.31 9.86 14.35
CA GLY A 409 -17.67 10.22 13.09
C GLY A 409 -18.35 9.59 11.87
N LEU A 410 -18.80 8.34 11.97
CA LEU A 410 -19.58 7.67 10.92
C LEU A 410 -20.99 8.25 10.79
N GLN A 411 -21.63 8.61 11.90
CA GLN A 411 -22.94 9.28 11.85
C GLN A 411 -22.81 10.62 11.10
N ALA A 412 -21.77 11.40 11.37
CA ALA A 412 -21.51 12.64 10.64
C ALA A 412 -21.30 12.41 9.13
N VAL A 413 -20.73 11.27 8.72
CA VAL A 413 -20.64 10.89 7.30
C VAL A 413 -22.02 10.62 6.72
N ILE A 414 -22.86 9.85 7.41
CA ILE A 414 -24.23 9.52 6.96
C ILE A 414 -25.07 10.80 6.84
N ASP A 415 -24.99 11.68 7.84
CA ASP A 415 -25.69 12.97 7.84
C ASP A 415 -25.23 13.83 6.67
N ALA A 416 -23.90 13.90 6.44
CA ALA A 416 -23.34 14.60 5.28
C ALA A 416 -23.84 14.05 3.94
N MET A 417 -23.96 12.72 3.81
CA MET A 417 -24.51 12.09 2.62
C MET A 417 -26.00 12.44 2.42
N GLY A 418 -26.78 12.50 3.51
CA GLY A 418 -28.16 12.97 3.48
C GLY A 418 -28.27 14.43 3.04
N GLU A 419 -27.45 15.31 3.60
CA GLU A 419 -27.40 16.74 3.24
C GLU A 419 -27.01 16.97 1.77
N MET A 420 -26.10 16.16 1.23
CA MET A 420 -25.71 16.22 -0.18
C MET A 420 -26.73 15.60 -1.14
N GLY A 421 -27.87 15.11 -0.64
CA GLY A 421 -28.88 14.42 -1.45
C GLY A 421 -28.39 13.09 -2.03
N ASP A 422 -27.36 12.50 -1.43
CA ASP A 422 -26.81 11.21 -1.82
C ASP A 422 -27.58 10.05 -1.20
N MET A 423 -28.29 10.33 -0.10
CA MET A 423 -29.18 9.39 0.58
C MET A 423 -30.52 10.07 0.91
N THR A 424 -31.60 9.30 0.81
CA THR A 424 -32.95 9.77 1.14
C THR A 424 -33.32 9.39 2.58
N PRO A 425 -33.88 10.32 3.38
CA PRO A 425 -34.41 9.99 4.70
C PRO A 425 -35.51 8.90 4.65
N PRO A 426 -35.68 8.08 5.71
CA PRO A 426 -34.88 8.07 6.94
C PRO A 426 -33.46 7.54 6.70
N LEU A 427 -32.47 8.26 7.21
CA LEU A 427 -31.08 7.84 7.07
C LEU A 427 -30.81 6.57 7.91
N PRO A 428 -30.04 5.60 7.38
CA PRO A 428 -29.73 4.37 8.09
C PRO A 428 -28.83 4.66 9.29
N LYS A 429 -28.91 3.78 10.30
CA LYS A 429 -28.03 3.87 11.47
C LYS A 429 -26.66 3.26 11.18
N VAL A 430 -25.64 3.74 11.90
CA VAL A 430 -24.24 3.30 11.76
C VAL A 430 -24.08 1.79 11.88
N GLU A 431 -24.88 1.12 12.71
CA GLU A 431 -24.81 -0.33 12.97
C GLU A 431 -25.02 -1.17 11.70
N LYS A 432 -25.70 -0.63 10.68
CA LYS A 432 -25.85 -1.30 9.37
C LYS A 432 -24.51 -1.55 8.68
N PHE A 433 -23.53 -0.70 8.94
CA PHE A 433 -22.30 -0.58 8.15
C PHE A 433 -21.05 -1.13 8.86
N ILE A 434 -21.15 -1.48 10.13
CA ILE A 434 -19.99 -1.85 10.95
C ILE A 434 -20.08 -3.30 11.44
N ASP A 435 -18.92 -3.92 11.64
CA ASP A 435 -18.76 -5.14 12.41
C ASP A 435 -17.61 -4.94 13.40
N THR A 436 -17.98 -4.67 14.66
CA THR A 436 -17.01 -4.39 15.72
C THR A 436 -16.43 -5.66 16.36
N SER A 437 -16.92 -6.85 16.00
CA SER A 437 -16.57 -8.09 16.69
C SER A 437 -15.08 -8.43 16.55
N TYR A 438 -14.49 -8.17 15.38
CA TYR A 438 -13.05 -8.38 15.13
C TYR A 438 -12.19 -7.44 15.98
N TRP A 439 -12.54 -6.14 16.01
CA TRP A 439 -11.86 -5.15 16.84
C TRP A 439 -11.97 -5.47 18.34
N GLN A 440 -13.16 -5.86 18.81
CA GLN A 440 -13.39 -6.24 20.21
C GLN A 440 -12.53 -7.44 20.63
N LYS A 441 -12.41 -8.47 19.76
CA LYS A 441 -11.52 -9.61 19.99
C LYS A 441 -10.05 -9.20 19.98
N ALA A 442 -9.65 -8.31 19.07
CA ALA A 442 -8.29 -7.80 19.00
C ALA A 442 -7.89 -7.03 20.27
N ILE A 443 -8.68 -6.05 20.71
CA ILE A 443 -8.33 -5.21 21.86
C ILE A 443 -8.31 -6.01 23.17
N LYS A 444 -9.24 -6.95 23.36
CA LYS A 444 -9.29 -7.84 24.54
C LYS A 444 -8.03 -8.70 24.67
N THR A 445 -7.39 -9.03 23.56
CA THR A 445 -6.19 -9.88 23.53
C THR A 445 -4.88 -9.08 23.52
N LEU A 446 -4.94 -7.75 23.45
CA LEU A 446 -3.79 -6.84 23.58
C LEU A 446 -3.58 -6.30 25.00
N GLN A 447 -4.64 -6.28 25.82
CA GLN A 447 -4.58 -5.97 27.25
C GLN A 447 -3.93 -7.12 28.00
#